data_AF-A0A7S1Y4P4-F1
#
_entry.id   AF-A0A7S1Y4P4-F1
#
_cell.length_a   1.000
_cell.length_b   1.000
_cell.length_c   1.000
_cell.angle_alpha   90.00
_cell.angle_beta   90.00
_cell.angle_gamma   90.00
#
_symmetry.space_group_name_H-M   'P 1'
#
loop_
_entity.id
_entity.type
_entity.pdbx_description
1 polymer ?
#
loop_
_entity_poly.entity_id
_entity_poly.type
_entity_poly.pdbx_seq_one_letter_code
_entity_poly.pdbx_strand_id
1 'polypeptide(L)'
;MAAPPVLAALPAPPAPFQDTGIVLSQWKLRTVMRWTRAPSVTELPEFYQRLSMTPIGQVRPFVESAIALSMDSLGYSSPMPVSQNLSLTIVGLLWSSIQPDDLAFGLNIFRLGPLGLADVERQRQLNSRADIVDGGALRRLTDTVLDTDLCLPKSTLEFRSLLERLHAVFHALLGSQHPLVSQLAIYHATLLRLELRLQQIPLIAILLARRLQLDINYWLEEQESMDLLVALPDFCDVFRKIRLRVRWEPVIPSKYLQPLPAAAPRPCVVTGSGRASKTGAGFAFGTSTVDQGRGNSTCVRSAAHRKKHLLKRLSKSRAPVEPKPSFAV
;
A
#
# COMPACT_ATOMS: atom_id res chain seq x y z
N MET A 1 49.62 -22.54 -43.49
CA MET A 1 49.44 -21.48 -42.46
C MET A 1 48.01 -20.98 -42.57
N ALA A 2 47.13 -21.41 -41.67
CA ALA A 2 45.72 -21.03 -41.66
C ALA A 2 45.54 -19.73 -40.86
N ALA A 3 44.76 -18.80 -41.41
CA ALA A 3 44.47 -17.51 -40.79
C ALA A 3 43.61 -17.68 -39.52
N PRO A 4 43.81 -16.86 -38.47
CA PRO A 4 43.02 -16.94 -37.27
C PRO A 4 41.58 -16.41 -37.50
N PRO A 5 40.58 -16.94 -36.78
CA PRO A 5 39.20 -16.52 -36.93
C PRO A 5 38.98 -15.12 -36.35
N VAL A 6 38.24 -14.30 -37.11
CA VAL A 6 37.80 -12.97 -36.73
C VAL A 6 36.82 -13.08 -35.55
N LEU A 7 37.25 -12.59 -34.39
CA LEU A 7 36.39 -12.39 -33.21
C LEU A 7 35.30 -11.38 -33.57
N ALA A 8 34.06 -11.87 -33.73
CA ALA A 8 32.89 -11.03 -33.86
C ALA A 8 32.72 -10.20 -32.57
N ALA A 9 32.76 -8.88 -32.71
CA ALA A 9 32.54 -7.95 -31.61
C ALA A 9 31.17 -8.20 -30.98
N LEU A 10 31.14 -8.36 -29.66
CA LEU A 10 29.91 -8.40 -28.86
C LEU A 10 29.07 -7.15 -29.15
N PRO A 11 27.73 -7.28 -29.30
CA PRO A 11 26.87 -6.13 -29.48
C PRO A 11 26.99 -5.20 -28.26
N ALA A 12 27.13 -3.91 -28.54
CA ALA A 12 27.16 -2.89 -27.50
C ALA A 12 25.91 -2.99 -26.59
N PRO A 13 26.04 -2.75 -25.28
CA PRO A 13 24.89 -2.73 -24.38
C PRO A 13 23.88 -1.68 -24.88
N PRO A 14 22.56 -1.97 -24.83
CA PRO A 14 21.55 -1.00 -25.22
C PRO A 14 21.70 0.26 -24.37
N ALA A 15 21.61 1.41 -25.04
CA ALA A 15 21.74 2.72 -24.41
C ALA A 15 20.80 2.84 -23.19
N PRO A 16 21.23 3.53 -22.11
CA PRO A 16 20.37 3.77 -20.97
C PRO A 16 19.12 4.54 -21.44
N PHE A 17 17.95 4.00 -21.11
CA PHE A 17 16.63 4.60 -21.28
C PHE A 17 16.65 6.09 -20.92
N GLN A 18 16.66 6.97 -21.92
CA GLN A 18 16.61 8.41 -21.75
C GLN A 18 15.38 8.96 -22.47
N ASP A 19 14.61 9.74 -21.69
CA ASP A 19 13.72 10.82 -22.10
C ASP A 19 12.19 10.68 -22.21
N THR A 20 11.52 9.59 -21.81
CA THR A 20 10.03 9.60 -21.82
C THR A 20 9.26 8.94 -20.67
N GLY A 21 9.89 8.47 -19.59
CA GLY A 21 9.11 7.80 -18.53
C GLY A 21 9.85 7.52 -17.24
N ILE A 22 9.17 6.83 -16.33
CA ILE A 22 9.71 6.39 -15.03
C ILE A 22 10.92 5.49 -15.28
N VAL A 23 12.11 6.06 -15.24
CA VAL A 23 13.36 5.30 -15.34
C VAL A 23 13.46 4.42 -14.09
N LEU A 24 13.23 3.12 -14.25
CA LEU A 24 13.55 2.16 -13.22
C LEU A 24 15.07 2.17 -13.06
N SER A 25 15.54 2.59 -11.90
CA SER A 25 16.95 2.44 -11.53
C SER A 25 17.38 0.97 -11.69
N GLN A 26 18.68 0.73 -11.91
CA GLN A 26 19.20 -0.64 -12.07
C GLN A 26 18.81 -1.57 -10.90
N TRP A 27 18.73 -1.04 -9.67
CA TRP A 27 18.27 -1.80 -8.52
C TRP A 27 16.79 -2.21 -8.65
N LYS A 28 15.92 -1.28 -9.06
CA LYS A 28 14.49 -1.54 -9.28
C LYS A 28 14.25 -2.59 -10.34
N LEU A 29 15.02 -2.52 -11.43
CA LEU A 29 14.92 -3.48 -12.52
C LEU A 29 15.26 -4.90 -12.04
N ARG A 30 16.36 -5.06 -11.27
CA ARG A 30 16.71 -6.36 -10.68
C ARG A 30 15.63 -6.87 -9.74
N THR A 31 15.08 -6.02 -8.88
CA THR A 31 14.00 -6.39 -7.97
C THR A 31 12.77 -6.87 -8.73
N VAL A 32 12.32 -6.14 -9.76
CA VAL A 32 11.17 -6.55 -10.59
C VAL A 32 11.43 -7.86 -11.31
N MET A 33 12.60 -8.02 -11.93
CA MET A 33 12.96 -9.27 -12.60
C MET A 33 12.92 -10.47 -11.64
N ARG A 34 13.39 -10.29 -10.40
CA ARG A 34 13.31 -11.34 -9.36
C ARG A 34 11.87 -11.66 -8.97
N TRP A 35 11.06 -10.66 -8.67
CA TRP A 35 9.66 -10.88 -8.28
C TRP A 35 8.80 -11.46 -9.39
N THR A 36 9.06 -11.08 -10.64
CA THR A 36 8.38 -11.62 -11.83
C THR A 36 8.96 -12.93 -12.32
N ARG A 37 10.13 -13.33 -11.80
CA ARG A 37 10.94 -14.46 -12.28
C ARG A 37 11.32 -14.36 -13.75
N ALA A 38 11.37 -13.15 -14.30
CA ALA A 38 11.80 -12.91 -15.66
C ALA A 38 13.33 -13.04 -15.75
N PRO A 39 13.87 -13.92 -16.61
CA PRO A 39 15.33 -14.09 -16.76
C PRO A 39 15.95 -12.92 -17.51
N SER A 40 15.17 -12.16 -18.27
CA SER A 40 15.61 -11.02 -19.08
C SER A 40 14.59 -9.87 -19.05
N VAL A 41 15.03 -8.66 -19.41
CA VAL A 41 14.16 -7.47 -19.48
C VAL A 41 13.07 -7.64 -20.54
N THR A 42 13.37 -8.34 -21.64
CA THR A 42 12.44 -8.63 -22.73
C THR A 42 11.32 -9.59 -22.32
N GLU A 43 11.54 -10.38 -21.27
CA GLU A 43 10.57 -11.34 -20.73
C GLU A 43 9.78 -10.78 -19.54
N LEU A 44 9.95 -9.50 -19.22
CA LEU A 44 9.12 -8.84 -18.22
C LEU A 44 7.65 -8.80 -18.67
N PRO A 45 6.68 -8.93 -17.73
CA PRO A 45 5.27 -8.76 -18.01
C PRO A 45 4.98 -7.46 -18.77
N GLU A 46 4.02 -7.51 -19.70
CA GLU A 46 3.61 -6.37 -20.55
C GLU A 46 3.31 -5.11 -19.73
N PHE A 47 2.81 -5.29 -18.51
CA PHE A 47 2.60 -4.22 -17.53
C PHE A 47 3.82 -3.29 -17.41
N TYR A 48 5.02 -3.83 -17.24
CA TYR A 48 6.23 -3.02 -17.05
C TYR A 48 6.70 -2.35 -18.34
N GLN A 49 6.52 -3.02 -19.47
CA GLN A 49 6.83 -2.46 -20.78
C GLN A 49 5.98 -1.21 -21.05
N ARG A 50 4.66 -1.32 -20.83
CA ARG A 50 3.72 -0.20 -20.98
C ARG A 50 3.90 0.87 -19.91
N LEU A 51 4.18 0.48 -18.66
CA LEU A 51 4.44 1.43 -17.59
C LEU A 51 5.63 2.34 -17.92
N SER A 52 6.68 1.80 -18.53
CA SER A 52 7.87 2.58 -18.92
C SER A 52 7.58 3.67 -19.96
N MET A 53 6.55 3.45 -20.79
CA MET A 53 6.11 4.39 -21.83
C MET A 53 4.98 5.32 -21.35
N THR A 54 4.48 5.11 -20.12
CA THR A 54 3.34 5.85 -19.60
C THR A 54 3.79 7.20 -19.07
N PRO A 55 3.20 8.32 -19.53
CA PRO A 55 3.48 9.65 -18.98
C PRO A 55 3.19 9.69 -17.49
N ILE A 56 3.98 10.44 -16.71
CA ILE A 56 3.87 10.47 -15.24
C ILE A 56 2.46 10.82 -14.73
N GLY A 57 1.73 11.64 -15.48
CA GLY A 57 0.34 12.03 -15.17
C GLY A 57 -0.72 10.95 -15.45
N GLN A 58 -0.37 9.92 -16.22
CA GLN A 58 -1.27 8.84 -16.64
C GLN A 58 -1.00 7.52 -15.91
N VAL A 59 -0.05 7.51 -14.98
CA VAL A 59 0.39 6.29 -14.30
C VAL A 59 -0.73 5.68 -13.45
N ARG A 60 -1.46 6.48 -12.66
CA ARG A 60 -2.55 5.99 -11.83
C ARG A 60 -3.71 5.43 -12.68
N PRO A 61 -4.25 6.14 -13.70
CA PRO A 61 -5.22 5.58 -14.64
C PRO A 61 -4.73 4.30 -15.34
N PHE A 62 -3.47 4.25 -15.75
CA PHE A 62 -2.88 3.05 -16.36
C PHE A 62 -2.89 1.85 -15.42
N VAL A 63 -2.45 2.03 -14.16
CA VAL A 63 -2.44 0.97 -13.14
C VAL A 63 -3.87 0.51 -12.85
N GLU A 64 -4.82 1.43 -12.72
CA GLU A 64 -6.24 1.12 -12.52
C GLU A 64 -6.82 0.30 -13.68
N SER A 65 -6.54 0.70 -14.92
CA SER A 65 -6.96 -0.04 -16.12
C SER A 65 -6.35 -1.44 -16.19
N ALA A 66 -5.07 -1.60 -15.88
CA ALA A 66 -4.40 -2.91 -15.88
C ALA A 66 -4.99 -3.87 -14.84
N ILE A 67 -5.32 -3.36 -13.65
CA ILE A 67 -5.98 -4.14 -12.60
C ILE A 67 -7.42 -4.48 -12.99
N ALA A 68 -8.17 -3.53 -13.58
CA ALA A 68 -9.52 -3.78 -14.05
C ALA A 68 -9.56 -4.89 -15.12
N LEU A 69 -8.65 -4.84 -16.11
CA LEU A 69 -8.51 -5.90 -17.11
C LEU A 69 -8.19 -7.27 -16.47
N SER A 70 -7.37 -7.26 -15.41
CA SER A 70 -7.07 -8.50 -14.67
C SER A 70 -8.27 -9.01 -13.89
N MET A 71 -9.05 -8.14 -13.24
CA MET A 71 -10.32 -8.51 -12.60
C MET A 71 -11.27 -9.16 -13.59
N ASP A 72 -11.46 -8.55 -14.77
CA ASP A 72 -12.30 -9.06 -15.84
C ASP A 72 -11.81 -10.44 -16.34
N SER A 73 -10.50 -10.59 -16.58
CA SER A 73 -9.90 -11.85 -17.02
C SER A 73 -10.05 -13.00 -16.01
N LEU A 74 -10.11 -12.67 -14.73
CA LEU A 74 -10.31 -13.62 -13.64
C LEU A 74 -11.80 -13.86 -13.32
N GLY A 75 -12.71 -13.13 -13.98
CA GLY A 75 -14.16 -13.22 -13.76
C GLY A 75 -14.63 -12.56 -12.45
N TYR A 76 -13.87 -11.61 -11.90
CA TYR A 76 -14.21 -10.91 -10.67
C TYR A 76 -14.96 -9.61 -10.97
N SER A 77 -16.11 -9.41 -10.32
CA SER A 77 -16.99 -8.26 -10.57
C SER A 77 -16.85 -7.13 -9.54
N SER A 78 -15.94 -7.24 -8.56
CA SER A 78 -15.77 -6.21 -7.53
C SER A 78 -15.14 -4.95 -8.14
N PRO A 79 -15.76 -3.76 -8.04
CA PRO A 79 -15.06 -2.53 -8.41
C PRO A 79 -13.87 -2.30 -7.48
N MET A 80 -12.75 -1.84 -8.02
CA MET A 80 -11.54 -1.53 -7.26
C MET A 80 -10.94 -0.20 -7.75
N PRO A 81 -11.36 0.94 -7.18
CA PRO A 81 -10.69 2.20 -7.49
C PRO A 81 -9.27 2.18 -6.93
N VAL A 82 -8.28 2.47 -7.78
CA VAL A 82 -6.87 2.52 -7.35
C VAL A 82 -6.57 3.90 -6.80
N SER A 83 -6.26 3.97 -5.51
CA SER A 83 -5.83 5.21 -4.87
C SER A 83 -4.46 5.67 -5.41
N GLN A 84 -4.17 6.96 -5.24
CA GLN A 84 -2.86 7.50 -5.59
C GLN A 84 -1.73 6.84 -4.79
N ASN A 85 -1.98 6.50 -3.52
CA ASN A 85 -1.01 5.82 -2.65
C ASN A 85 -0.74 4.39 -3.09
N LEU A 86 -1.76 3.64 -3.51
CA LEU A 86 -1.59 2.29 -4.03
C LEU A 86 -0.79 2.32 -5.35
N SER A 87 -1.13 3.24 -6.26
CA SER A 87 -0.37 3.44 -7.51
C SER A 87 1.10 3.77 -7.23
N LEU A 88 1.36 4.71 -6.31
CA LEU A 88 2.72 5.04 -5.84
C LEU A 88 3.45 3.84 -5.25
N THR A 89 2.75 3.00 -4.49
CA THR A 89 3.32 1.78 -3.89
C THR A 89 3.72 0.77 -4.97
N ILE A 90 2.84 0.54 -5.95
CA ILE A 90 3.07 -0.39 -7.07
C ILE A 90 4.27 0.07 -7.91
N VAL A 91 4.24 1.31 -8.36
CA VAL A 91 5.23 1.89 -9.28
C VAL A 91 6.55 2.22 -8.58
N GLY A 92 6.46 2.58 -7.31
CA GLY A 92 7.60 2.76 -6.42
C GLY A 92 8.31 1.45 -6.11
N LEU A 93 7.69 0.29 -6.39
CA LEU A 93 8.13 -1.05 -6.03
C LEU A 93 8.29 -1.20 -4.52
N LEU A 94 7.42 -0.55 -3.76
CA LEU A 94 7.38 -0.58 -2.30
C LEU A 94 6.49 -1.73 -1.85
N TRP A 95 6.76 -2.95 -2.33
CA TRP A 95 5.87 -4.09 -2.12
C TRP A 95 6.12 -4.78 -0.79
N SER A 96 7.38 -5.03 -0.45
CA SER A 96 7.80 -5.54 0.86
C SER A 96 7.68 -4.46 1.93
N SER A 97 7.34 -4.86 3.16
CA SER A 97 7.30 -4.00 4.33
C SER A 97 8.31 -4.47 5.36
N ILE A 98 9.36 -3.67 5.57
CA ILE A 98 10.37 -3.87 6.62
C ILE A 98 9.74 -4.02 8.02
N GLN A 99 8.57 -3.40 8.22
CA GLN A 99 7.78 -3.53 9.44
C GLN A 99 6.47 -4.24 9.12
N PRO A 100 6.43 -5.58 9.16
CA PRO A 100 5.22 -6.32 8.83
C PRO A 100 4.06 -5.98 9.77
N ASP A 101 4.32 -5.50 10.98
CA ASP A 101 3.29 -5.02 11.94
C ASP A 101 2.69 -3.66 11.59
N ASP A 102 3.22 -2.96 10.59
CA ASP A 102 2.58 -1.77 10.05
C ASP A 102 1.83 -2.09 8.76
N LEU A 103 0.52 -2.35 8.92
CA LEU A 103 -0.37 -2.70 7.82
C LEU A 103 -0.54 -1.56 6.79
N ALA A 104 -0.13 -0.34 7.14
CA ALA A 104 -0.22 0.83 6.26
C ALA A 104 0.92 0.91 5.23
N PHE A 105 1.92 0.02 5.28
CA PHE A 105 3.04 -0.01 4.35
C PHE A 105 3.07 -1.30 3.52
N GLY A 106 3.81 -1.25 2.40
CA GLY A 106 3.90 -2.38 1.47
C GLY A 106 2.71 -2.48 0.52
N LEU A 107 2.80 -3.40 -0.42
CA LEU A 107 1.68 -3.86 -1.24
C LEU A 107 1.06 -5.07 -0.55
N ASN A 108 -0.06 -4.87 0.14
CA ASN A 108 -0.68 -5.92 0.94
C ASN A 108 -2.20 -5.89 0.87
N ILE A 109 -2.83 -6.98 1.31
CA ILE A 109 -4.29 -7.20 1.21
C ILE A 109 -5.13 -6.12 1.89
N PHE A 110 -4.60 -5.46 2.91
CA PHE A 110 -5.32 -4.42 3.63
C PHE A 110 -5.29 -3.08 2.90
N ARG A 111 -4.45 -2.89 1.88
CA ARG A 111 -4.26 -1.61 1.16
C ARG A 111 -4.91 -1.58 -0.22
N LEU A 112 -5.94 -2.39 -0.43
CA LEU A 112 -6.59 -2.57 -1.72
C LEU A 112 -7.84 -1.71 -1.89
N GLY A 113 -7.89 -0.60 -1.15
CA GLY A 113 -8.94 0.39 -1.22
C GLY A 113 -10.23 -0.01 -0.51
N PRO A 114 -11.26 0.84 -0.60
CA PRO A 114 -12.52 0.66 0.11
C PRO A 114 -13.36 -0.49 -0.45
N LEU A 115 -14.08 -1.20 0.42
CA LEU A 115 -15.00 -2.27 0.04
C LEU A 115 -16.45 -1.80 -0.18
N GLY A 116 -16.90 -0.78 0.57
CA GLY A 116 -18.27 -0.27 0.48
C GLY A 116 -18.49 0.58 -0.77
N LEU A 117 -19.65 0.46 -1.43
CA LEU A 117 -19.97 1.21 -2.66
C LEU A 117 -19.87 2.73 -2.46
N ALA A 118 -20.33 3.24 -1.33
CA ALA A 118 -20.24 4.68 -1.01
C ALA A 118 -18.79 5.17 -0.87
N ASP A 119 -17.93 4.34 -0.28
CA ASP A 119 -16.51 4.66 -0.11
C ASP A 119 -15.74 4.47 -1.42
N VAL A 120 -16.12 3.48 -2.25
CA VAL A 120 -15.62 3.31 -3.62
C VAL A 120 -15.92 4.54 -4.46
N GLU A 121 -17.15 5.05 -4.41
CA GLU A 121 -17.53 6.25 -5.15
C GLU A 121 -16.81 7.50 -4.62
N ARG A 122 -16.67 7.61 -3.29
CA ARG A 122 -15.85 8.66 -2.67
C ARG A 122 -14.40 8.61 -3.19
N GLN A 123 -13.80 7.43 -3.26
CA GLN A 123 -12.44 7.28 -3.77
C GLN A 123 -12.34 7.66 -5.25
N ARG A 124 -13.34 7.32 -6.08
CA ARG A 124 -13.40 7.76 -7.48
C ARG A 124 -13.47 9.28 -7.62
N GLN A 125 -14.26 9.94 -6.77
CA GLN A 125 -14.33 11.41 -6.74
C GLN A 125 -13.00 12.04 -6.34
N LEU A 126 -12.31 11.47 -5.33
CA LEU A 126 -10.98 11.90 -4.93
C LEU A 126 -9.95 11.72 -6.06
N ASN A 127 -9.98 10.57 -6.72
CA ASN A 127 -9.11 10.26 -7.87
C ASN A 127 -9.36 11.25 -9.02
N SER A 128 -10.63 11.47 -9.40
CA SER A 128 -11.01 12.43 -10.45
C SER A 128 -10.53 13.85 -10.14
N ARG A 129 -10.69 14.30 -8.88
CA ARG A 129 -10.19 15.60 -8.45
C ARG A 129 -8.67 15.70 -8.52
N ALA A 130 -7.95 14.66 -8.11
CA ALA A 130 -6.49 14.63 -8.17
C ALA A 130 -5.99 14.69 -9.61
N ASP A 131 -6.64 13.98 -10.54
CA ASP A 131 -6.28 14.00 -11.95
C ASP A 131 -6.47 15.39 -12.57
N ILE A 132 -7.56 16.11 -12.23
CA ILE A 132 -7.83 17.46 -12.74
C ILE A 132 -6.85 18.48 -12.17
N VAL A 133 -6.61 18.45 -10.84
CA VAL A 133 -5.82 19.49 -10.16
C VAL A 133 -4.33 19.34 -10.40
N ASP A 134 -3.81 18.11 -10.39
CA ASP A 134 -2.38 17.84 -10.48
C ASP A 134 -1.95 17.35 -11.87
N GLY A 135 -2.87 17.34 -12.86
CA GLY A 135 -2.63 16.71 -14.16
C GLY A 135 -2.30 15.21 -14.04
N GLY A 136 -2.78 14.58 -12.97
CA GLY A 136 -2.47 13.21 -12.58
C GLY A 136 -1.02 12.98 -12.11
N ALA A 137 -0.23 14.03 -11.93
CA ALA A 137 1.15 13.89 -11.45
C ALA A 137 1.16 13.28 -10.05
N LEU A 138 1.92 12.19 -9.89
CA LEU A 138 2.12 11.53 -8.60
C LEU A 138 2.91 12.45 -7.65
N ARG A 139 2.23 13.25 -6.82
CA ARG A 139 2.88 14.09 -5.81
C ARG A 139 3.58 13.23 -4.77
N ARG A 140 4.82 13.59 -4.41
CA ARG A 140 5.50 13.01 -3.25
C ARG A 140 4.72 13.40 -1.99
N LEU A 141 4.15 12.40 -1.34
CA LEU A 141 3.55 12.47 0.00
C LEU A 141 4.52 13.17 0.95
N THR A 142 4.38 14.47 1.16
CA THR A 142 5.25 15.15 2.13
C THR A 142 4.56 15.94 3.21
N ASP A 143 3.26 16.28 3.20
CA ASP A 143 2.73 16.96 4.41
C ASP A 143 1.23 16.96 4.70
N THR A 144 0.32 16.42 3.88
CA THR A 144 -1.12 16.56 4.19
C THR A 144 -1.94 15.31 3.96
N VAL A 145 -2.45 14.80 5.08
CA VAL A 145 -3.69 14.00 5.25
C VAL A 145 -3.54 12.47 5.20
N LEU A 146 -3.48 11.93 6.42
CA LEU A 146 -4.19 10.72 6.87
C LEU A 146 -5.47 10.45 6.06
N ASP A 147 -5.48 9.45 5.19
CA ASP A 147 -6.68 8.64 4.98
C ASP A 147 -6.21 7.32 4.40
N THR A 148 -5.98 6.41 5.32
CA THR A 148 -5.40 5.11 5.08
C THR A 148 -6.32 4.31 4.17
N ASP A 149 -5.84 3.91 3.00
CA ASP A 149 -6.42 2.83 2.17
C ASP A 149 -6.55 1.49 2.91
N LEU A 150 -6.32 1.50 4.23
CA LEU A 150 -6.38 0.38 5.13
C LEU A 150 -7.83 -0.05 5.34
N CYS A 151 -8.17 -1.19 4.77
CA CYS A 151 -9.43 -1.87 4.98
C CYS A 151 -9.18 -3.15 5.79
N LEU A 152 -9.72 -3.21 7.01
CA LEU A 152 -9.71 -4.42 7.83
C LEU A 152 -11.01 -5.20 7.58
N PRO A 153 -10.96 -6.41 7.00
CA PRO A 153 -12.17 -7.16 6.68
C PRO A 153 -12.85 -7.64 7.97
N LYS A 154 -14.12 -7.31 8.11
CA LYS A 154 -14.98 -7.66 9.25
C LYS A 154 -15.72 -8.97 9.04
N SER A 155 -15.88 -9.38 7.78
CA SER A 155 -16.59 -10.60 7.38
C SER A 155 -15.77 -11.40 6.37
N THR A 156 -16.10 -12.69 6.21
CA THR A 156 -15.48 -13.55 5.19
C THR A 156 -15.75 -13.03 3.79
N LEU A 157 -16.91 -12.42 3.57
CA LEU A 157 -17.29 -11.79 2.30
C LEU A 157 -16.35 -10.61 1.99
N GLU A 158 -16.12 -9.73 2.96
CA GLU A 158 -15.18 -8.62 2.82
C GLU A 158 -13.76 -9.12 2.55
N PHE A 159 -13.31 -10.15 3.27
CA PHE A 159 -12.02 -10.78 3.04
C PHE A 159 -11.92 -11.37 1.63
N ARG A 160 -12.95 -12.06 1.15
CA ARG A 160 -13.01 -12.59 -0.22
C ARG A 160 -12.85 -11.49 -1.25
N SER A 161 -13.57 -10.37 -1.11
CA SER A 161 -13.45 -9.24 -2.03
C SER A 161 -12.04 -8.65 -2.02
N LEU A 162 -11.37 -8.56 -0.86
CA LEU A 162 -9.97 -8.12 -0.79
C LEU A 162 -9.02 -9.14 -1.43
N LEU A 163 -9.27 -10.43 -1.26
CA LEU A 163 -8.47 -11.49 -1.88
C LEU A 163 -8.58 -11.46 -3.40
N GLU A 164 -9.79 -11.26 -3.95
CA GLU A 164 -10.02 -11.12 -5.40
C GLU A 164 -9.24 -9.93 -5.96
N ARG A 165 -9.28 -8.79 -5.26
CA ARG A 165 -8.48 -7.60 -5.59
C ARG A 165 -6.98 -7.87 -5.53
N LEU A 166 -6.51 -8.56 -4.48
CA LEU A 166 -5.09 -8.90 -4.33
C LEU A 166 -4.62 -9.81 -5.48
N HIS A 167 -5.45 -10.79 -5.82
CA HIS A 167 -5.20 -11.71 -6.90
C HIS A 167 -5.14 -10.98 -8.24
N ALA A 168 -6.07 -10.08 -8.53
CA ALA A 168 -6.03 -9.26 -9.75
C ALA A 168 -4.83 -8.32 -9.81
N VAL A 169 -4.43 -7.72 -8.68
CA VAL A 169 -3.20 -6.92 -8.61
C VAL A 169 -1.98 -7.76 -8.98
N PHE A 170 -1.78 -8.91 -8.33
CA PHE A 170 -0.62 -9.75 -8.67
C PHE A 170 -0.72 -10.37 -10.07
N HIS A 171 -1.93 -10.65 -10.56
CA HIS A 171 -2.14 -11.08 -11.93
C HIS A 171 -1.70 -10.02 -12.94
N ALA A 172 -2.08 -8.75 -12.72
CA ALA A 172 -1.66 -7.62 -13.55
C ALA A 172 -0.14 -7.43 -13.53
N LEU A 173 0.47 -7.52 -12.35
CA LEU A 173 1.89 -7.19 -12.15
C LEU A 173 2.83 -8.33 -12.56
N LEU A 174 2.46 -9.58 -12.28
CA LEU A 174 3.34 -10.74 -12.45
C LEU A 174 2.99 -11.60 -13.66
N GLY A 175 1.76 -11.46 -14.19
CA GLY A 175 1.25 -12.28 -15.29
C GLY A 175 0.56 -13.56 -14.81
N SER A 176 -0.24 -14.15 -15.70
CA SER A 176 -1.12 -15.29 -15.41
C SER A 176 -0.39 -16.59 -15.06
N GLN A 177 0.84 -16.76 -15.57
CA GLN A 177 1.66 -17.96 -15.34
C GLN A 177 2.50 -17.87 -14.07
N HIS A 178 2.44 -16.76 -13.33
CA HIS A 178 3.26 -16.60 -12.15
C HIS A 178 2.78 -17.51 -11.01
N PRO A 179 3.66 -18.28 -10.34
CA PRO A 179 3.25 -19.22 -9.30
C PRO A 179 2.47 -18.58 -8.13
N LEU A 180 2.71 -17.30 -7.81
CA LEU A 180 1.96 -16.57 -6.77
C LEU A 180 0.49 -16.41 -7.17
N VAL A 181 0.22 -16.13 -8.44
CA VAL A 181 -1.12 -15.96 -9.00
C VAL A 181 -1.86 -17.29 -8.93
N SER A 182 -1.22 -18.39 -9.36
CA SER A 182 -1.79 -19.74 -9.23
C SER A 182 -2.09 -20.13 -7.78
N GLN A 183 -1.21 -19.82 -6.83
CA GLN A 183 -1.43 -20.10 -5.41
C GLN A 183 -2.59 -19.27 -4.83
N LEU A 184 -2.74 -18.00 -5.23
CA LEU A 184 -3.89 -17.17 -4.84
C LEU A 184 -5.21 -17.69 -5.41
N ALA A 185 -5.21 -18.21 -6.64
CA ALA A 185 -6.39 -18.87 -7.22
C ALA A 185 -6.81 -20.12 -6.43
N ILE A 186 -5.84 -20.97 -6.04
CA ILE A 186 -6.09 -22.17 -5.21
C ILE A 186 -6.61 -21.76 -3.82
N TYR A 187 -6.03 -20.72 -3.23
CA TYR A 187 -6.45 -20.19 -1.94
C TYR A 187 -7.88 -19.63 -2.00
N HIS A 188 -8.24 -18.88 -3.05
CA HIS A 188 -9.59 -18.35 -3.29
C HIS A 188 -10.62 -19.47 -3.45
N ALA A 189 -10.34 -20.47 -4.29
CA ALA A 189 -11.23 -21.63 -4.46
C ALA A 189 -11.43 -22.41 -3.15
N THR A 190 -10.37 -22.55 -2.35
CA THR A 190 -10.44 -23.21 -1.04
C THR A 190 -11.25 -22.41 -0.03
N LEU A 191 -11.09 -21.08 -0.02
CA LEU A 191 -11.86 -20.17 0.82
C LEU A 191 -13.36 -20.29 0.51
N LEU A 192 -13.74 -20.23 -0.77
CA LEU A 192 -15.14 -20.37 -1.20
C LEU A 192 -15.78 -21.67 -0.70
N ARG A 193 -15.07 -22.80 -0.82
CA ARG A 193 -15.55 -24.10 -0.37
C ARG A 193 -15.74 -24.18 1.16
N LEU A 194 -14.95 -23.42 1.92
CA LEU A 194 -14.93 -23.48 3.38
C LEU A 194 -15.66 -22.31 4.05
N GLU A 195 -16.17 -21.35 3.28
CA GLU A 195 -16.64 -20.05 3.76
C GLU A 195 -17.62 -20.17 4.94
N LEU A 196 -18.70 -20.95 4.78
CA LEU A 196 -19.72 -21.15 5.82
C LEU A 196 -19.17 -21.74 7.11
N ARG A 197 -18.17 -22.62 7.02
CA ARG A 197 -17.53 -23.24 8.20
C ARG A 197 -16.61 -22.26 8.90
N LEU A 198 -15.91 -21.44 8.13
CA LEU A 198 -14.97 -20.45 8.64
C LEU A 198 -15.68 -19.33 9.40
N GLN A 199 -16.90 -18.94 8.98
CA GLN A 199 -17.70 -17.90 9.64
C GLN A 199 -17.99 -18.16 11.13
N GLN A 200 -17.85 -19.41 11.59
CA GLN A 200 -18.03 -19.78 13.00
C GLN A 200 -16.86 -19.36 13.89
N ILE A 201 -15.70 -19.03 13.29
CA ILE A 201 -14.49 -18.66 14.02
C ILE A 201 -14.46 -17.12 14.20
N PRO A 202 -14.36 -16.60 15.43
CA PRO A 202 -14.25 -15.17 15.68
C PRO A 202 -13.05 -14.55 14.95
N LEU A 203 -13.23 -13.37 14.37
CA LEU A 203 -12.16 -12.61 13.69
C LEU A 203 -11.48 -13.36 12.52
N ILE A 204 -12.08 -14.43 12.01
CA ILE A 204 -11.48 -15.28 10.97
C ILE A 204 -11.03 -14.49 9.74
N ALA A 205 -11.82 -13.50 9.32
CA ALA A 205 -11.55 -12.70 8.14
C ALA A 205 -10.23 -11.93 8.26
N ILE A 206 -10.05 -11.17 9.35
CA ILE A 206 -8.83 -10.40 9.60
C ILE A 206 -7.63 -11.31 9.89
N LEU A 207 -7.84 -12.45 10.56
CA LEU A 207 -6.76 -13.40 10.85
C LEU A 207 -6.24 -14.08 9.58
N LEU A 208 -7.12 -14.50 8.67
CA LEU A 208 -6.73 -15.07 7.37
C LEU A 208 -6.06 -14.02 6.49
N ALA A 209 -6.60 -12.80 6.44
CA ALA A 209 -5.98 -11.69 5.73
C ALA A 209 -4.57 -11.39 6.26
N ARG A 210 -4.41 -11.35 7.59
CA ARG A 210 -3.13 -11.10 8.25
C ARG A 210 -2.15 -12.23 7.94
N ARG A 211 -2.60 -13.47 7.97
CA ARG A 211 -1.76 -14.63 7.67
C ARG A 211 -1.23 -14.57 6.23
N LEU A 212 -2.13 -14.35 5.28
CA LEU A 212 -1.78 -14.23 3.86
C LEU A 212 -0.81 -13.06 3.61
N GLN A 213 -1.04 -11.92 4.26
CA GLN A 213 -0.14 -10.77 4.16
C GLN A 213 1.27 -11.12 4.66
N LEU A 214 1.40 -11.82 5.80
CA LEU A 214 2.70 -12.22 6.34
C LEU A 214 3.41 -13.22 5.41
N ASP A 215 2.69 -14.23 4.92
CA ASP A 215 3.26 -15.26 4.05
C ASP A 215 3.76 -14.63 2.71
N ILE A 216 3.02 -13.68 2.14
CA ILE A 216 3.45 -12.94 0.93
C ILE A 216 4.62 -12.00 1.24
N ASN A 217 4.57 -11.23 2.33
CA ASN A 217 5.64 -10.31 2.69
C ASN A 217 6.97 -11.05 2.92
N TYR A 218 6.92 -12.17 3.65
CA TYR A 218 8.06 -13.02 3.88
C TYR A 218 8.66 -13.52 2.56
N TRP A 219 7.82 -14.01 1.64
CA TRP A 219 8.29 -14.43 0.32
C TRP A 219 8.93 -13.29 -0.47
N LEU A 220 8.35 -12.08 -0.46
CA LEU A 220 8.91 -10.92 -1.17
C LEU A 220 10.29 -10.53 -0.62
N GLU A 221 10.47 -10.54 0.70
CA GLU A 221 11.74 -10.23 1.37
C GLU A 221 12.83 -11.28 1.10
N GLU A 222 12.48 -12.56 1.20
CA GLU A 222 13.39 -13.66 0.87
C GLU A 222 13.78 -13.61 -0.61
N GLN A 223 12.81 -13.41 -1.52
CA GLN A 223 13.07 -13.33 -2.96
C GLN A 223 13.92 -12.11 -3.35
N GLU A 224 13.81 -11.00 -2.61
CA GLU A 224 14.64 -9.81 -2.81
C GLU A 224 16.07 -10.04 -2.31
N SER A 225 16.23 -10.71 -1.16
CA SER A 225 17.54 -10.96 -0.54
C SER A 225 18.33 -12.11 -1.17
N MET A 226 17.66 -13.09 -1.79
CA MET A 226 18.29 -14.24 -2.42
C MET A 226 18.54 -14.03 -3.93
N ASP A 227 19.66 -14.56 -4.42
CA ASP A 227 19.97 -14.60 -5.87
C ASP A 227 19.24 -15.74 -6.59
N LEU A 228 18.71 -16.70 -5.85
CA LEU A 228 17.99 -17.86 -6.35
C LEU A 228 16.48 -17.64 -6.27
N LEU A 229 15.73 -18.44 -7.04
CA LEU A 229 14.28 -18.47 -6.95
C LEU A 229 13.83 -19.10 -5.64
N VAL A 230 13.08 -18.34 -4.85
CA VAL A 230 12.53 -18.77 -3.56
C VAL A 230 11.19 -19.45 -3.79
N ALA A 231 11.01 -20.63 -3.18
CA ALA A 231 9.74 -21.36 -3.22
C ALA A 231 8.63 -20.55 -2.53
N LEU A 232 7.43 -20.57 -3.10
CA LEU A 232 6.27 -19.95 -2.45
C LEU A 232 5.79 -20.81 -1.27
N PRO A 233 5.33 -20.18 -0.18
CA PRO A 233 4.66 -20.91 0.89
C PRO A 233 3.32 -21.48 0.41
N ASP A 234 2.92 -22.63 0.96
CA ASP A 234 1.58 -23.21 0.78
C ASP A 234 0.57 -22.36 1.56
N PHE A 235 -0.06 -21.39 0.90
CA PHE A 235 -1.07 -20.53 1.55
C PHE A 235 -2.24 -21.34 2.11
N CYS A 236 -2.54 -22.52 1.53
CA CYS A 236 -3.66 -23.36 1.98
C CYS A 236 -3.34 -24.16 3.26
N ASP A 237 -2.08 -24.19 3.71
CA ASP A 237 -1.70 -24.84 4.97
C ASP A 237 -2.46 -24.27 6.18
N VAL A 238 -2.86 -22.99 6.14
CA VAL A 238 -3.69 -22.39 7.20
C VAL A 238 -5.02 -23.13 7.38
N PHE A 239 -5.68 -23.53 6.29
CA PHE A 239 -6.95 -24.26 6.36
C PHE A 239 -6.75 -25.67 6.90
N ARG A 240 -5.61 -26.31 6.57
CA ARG A 240 -5.21 -27.60 7.15
C ARG A 240 -5.01 -27.47 8.67
N LYS A 241 -4.29 -26.44 9.13
CA LYS A 241 -4.07 -26.18 10.55
C LYS A 241 -5.36 -25.87 11.31
N ILE A 242 -6.27 -25.07 10.72
CA ILE A 242 -7.61 -24.83 11.29
C ILE A 242 -8.35 -26.15 11.49
N ARG A 243 -8.38 -27.01 10.46
CA ARG A 243 -9.05 -28.32 10.52
C ARG A 243 -8.46 -29.23 11.60
N LEU A 244 -7.14 -29.23 11.74
CA LEU A 244 -6.42 -30.01 12.75
C LEU A 244 -6.41 -29.37 14.14
N ARG A 245 -7.01 -28.17 14.31
CA ARG A 245 -6.98 -27.38 15.55
C ARG A 245 -5.55 -27.11 16.05
N VAL A 246 -4.61 -26.97 15.14
CA VAL A 246 -3.21 -26.60 15.42
C VAL A 246 -3.12 -25.08 15.47
N ARG A 247 -2.25 -24.53 16.34
CA ARG A 247 -2.03 -23.08 16.42
C ARG A 247 -1.59 -22.51 15.06
N TRP A 248 -2.36 -21.58 14.52
CA TRP A 248 -2.13 -20.96 13.21
C TRP A 248 -2.28 -19.43 13.20
N GLU A 249 -2.96 -18.91 14.22
CA GLU A 249 -3.39 -17.51 14.32
C GLU A 249 -2.19 -16.56 14.39
N PRO A 250 -2.08 -15.60 13.46
CA PRO A 250 -1.06 -14.56 13.54
C PRO A 250 -1.44 -13.52 14.60
N VAL A 251 -0.44 -12.82 15.12
CA VAL A 251 -0.67 -11.67 15.99
C VAL A 251 -1.17 -10.49 15.15
N ILE A 252 -2.29 -9.89 15.58
CA ILE A 252 -2.78 -8.63 15.00
C ILE A 252 -2.23 -7.47 15.86
N PRO A 253 -1.56 -6.48 15.27
CA PRO A 253 -1.05 -5.34 16.01
C PRO A 253 -2.18 -4.60 16.73
N SER A 254 -2.02 -4.37 18.03
CA SER A 254 -3.07 -3.83 18.90
C SER A 254 -3.59 -2.46 18.45
N LYS A 255 -2.75 -1.64 17.78
CA LYS A 255 -3.15 -0.35 17.20
C LYS A 255 -4.30 -0.44 16.19
N TYR A 256 -4.51 -1.61 15.58
CA TYR A 256 -5.60 -1.85 14.62
C TYR A 256 -6.82 -2.55 15.23
N LEU A 257 -6.73 -2.97 16.49
CA LEU A 257 -7.83 -3.58 17.23
C LEU A 257 -8.55 -2.59 18.15
N GLN A 258 -8.03 -1.37 18.31
CA GLN A 258 -8.65 -0.36 19.14
C GLN A 258 -9.98 0.09 18.51
N PRO A 259 -11.09 0.12 19.27
CA PRO A 259 -12.32 0.74 18.82
C PRO A 259 -12.02 2.17 18.38
N LEU A 260 -12.37 2.51 17.14
CA LEU A 260 -12.23 3.87 16.65
C LEU A 260 -13.00 4.78 17.62
N PRO A 261 -12.38 5.83 18.21
CA PRO A 261 -13.07 6.68 19.16
C PRO A 261 -14.33 7.23 18.49
N ALA A 262 -15.48 7.10 19.17
CA ALA A 262 -16.76 7.60 18.68
C ALA A 262 -16.56 9.06 18.24
N ALA A 263 -16.83 9.33 16.97
CA ALA A 263 -16.67 10.67 16.42
C ALA A 263 -17.43 11.64 17.32
N ALA A 264 -16.71 12.62 17.89
CA ALA A 264 -17.31 13.62 18.77
C ALA A 264 -18.51 14.26 18.05
N PRO A 265 -19.64 14.47 18.73
CA PRO A 265 -20.81 15.09 18.11
C PRO A 265 -20.39 16.45 17.54
N ARG A 266 -20.54 16.59 16.22
CA ARG A 266 -20.29 17.87 15.54
C ARG A 266 -21.21 18.91 16.17
N PRO A 267 -20.71 20.07 16.60
CA PRO A 267 -21.58 21.13 17.10
C PRO A 267 -22.52 21.54 15.98
N CYS A 268 -23.82 21.33 16.18
CA CYS A 268 -24.86 21.88 15.34
C CYS A 268 -24.74 23.40 15.38
N VAL A 269 -24.23 24.01 14.32
CA VAL A 269 -24.32 25.46 14.13
C VAL A 269 -25.79 25.77 13.86
N VAL A 270 -26.52 26.11 14.93
CA VAL A 270 -27.85 26.71 14.82
C VAL A 270 -27.64 28.10 14.22
N THR A 271 -27.84 28.21 12.91
CA THR A 271 -28.05 29.52 12.28
C THR A 271 -29.40 30.03 12.74
N GLY A 272 -29.36 30.88 13.78
CA GLY A 272 -30.53 31.58 14.28
C GLY A 272 -31.11 32.49 13.21
N SER A 273 -32.22 32.06 12.59
CA SER A 273 -33.12 32.92 11.82
C SER A 273 -33.87 33.82 12.80
N GLY A 274 -33.28 34.98 13.12
CA GLY A 274 -33.91 36.02 13.92
C GLY A 274 -35.07 36.65 13.17
N ARG A 275 -36.30 36.28 13.52
CA ARG A 275 -37.52 37.03 13.22
C ARG A 275 -38.18 37.40 14.55
N ALA A 276 -37.98 38.64 14.98
CA ALA A 276 -38.72 39.22 16.09
C ALA A 276 -38.94 40.72 15.84
N SER A 277 -40.08 41.04 15.24
CA SER A 277 -40.72 42.34 15.44
C SER A 277 -41.05 42.50 16.91
N LYS A 278 -40.62 43.60 17.54
CA LYS A 278 -41.29 44.14 18.73
C LYS A 278 -41.40 45.66 18.63
N THR A 279 -42.66 46.07 18.57
CA THR A 279 -43.23 47.32 19.06
C THR A 279 -42.74 47.71 20.45
N GLY A 280 -42.59 49.03 20.68
CA GLY A 280 -43.05 49.67 21.91
C GLY A 280 -42.01 50.02 22.98
N ALA A 281 -41.50 51.25 22.87
CA ALA A 281 -41.31 52.28 23.91
C ALA A 281 -40.70 51.93 25.29
N GLY A 282 -39.69 52.71 25.69
CA GLY A 282 -39.45 53.04 27.10
C GLY A 282 -37.98 53.22 27.51
N PHE A 283 -37.50 54.47 27.42
CA PHE A 283 -36.53 55.15 28.31
C PHE A 283 -35.47 54.35 29.09
N ALA A 284 -34.20 54.69 28.90
CA ALA A 284 -33.41 55.50 29.86
C ALA A 284 -31.97 55.71 29.38
N PHE A 285 -31.53 56.97 29.47
CA PHE A 285 -30.15 57.44 29.28
C PHE A 285 -29.22 56.99 30.41
N GLY A 286 -27.95 56.78 30.10
CA GLY A 286 -26.89 56.60 31.09
C GLY A 286 -25.51 56.47 30.46
N THR A 287 -24.84 57.59 30.24
CA THR A 287 -23.43 57.72 29.87
C THR A 287 -22.52 57.37 31.05
N SER A 288 -21.46 56.59 30.82
CA SER A 288 -20.20 56.71 31.58
C SER A 288 -19.03 56.12 30.78
N THR A 289 -18.01 56.95 30.66
CA THR A 289 -16.66 56.75 30.14
C THR A 289 -15.79 55.87 31.05
N VAL A 290 -14.70 55.35 30.49
CA VAL A 290 -13.32 55.25 31.04
C VAL A 290 -12.61 53.88 30.89
N ASP A 291 -11.42 54.00 30.28
CA ASP A 291 -10.14 53.27 30.36
C ASP A 291 -9.86 51.85 29.85
N GLN A 292 -8.93 51.86 28.88
CA GLN A 292 -7.60 51.24 28.86
C GLN A 292 -7.34 49.94 29.64
N GLY A 293 -6.98 48.90 28.88
CA GLY A 293 -6.28 47.71 29.39
C GLY A 293 -5.46 47.05 28.30
N ARG A 294 -4.14 47.24 28.37
CA ARG A 294 -3.07 46.80 27.47
C ARG A 294 -2.57 45.41 27.87
N GLY A 295 -2.20 44.56 26.91
CA GLY A 295 -1.46 43.29 27.11
C GLY A 295 -2.27 42.05 26.72
N ASN A 296 -1.76 40.98 26.12
CA ASN A 296 -0.39 40.57 25.83
C ASN A 296 -0.38 39.69 24.58
N SER A 297 0.55 39.97 23.68
CA SER A 297 1.00 39.05 22.63
C SER A 297 1.63 37.81 23.26
N THR A 298 1.09 36.62 22.97
CA THR A 298 1.82 35.35 23.17
C THR A 298 2.09 34.70 21.82
N CYS A 299 3.38 34.66 21.49
CA CYS A 299 3.97 34.01 20.34
C CYS A 299 3.98 32.49 20.58
N VAL A 300 3.26 31.74 19.75
CA VAL A 300 3.31 30.27 19.72
C VAL A 300 4.56 29.86 18.94
N ARG A 301 5.66 29.61 19.66
CA ARG A 301 6.89 29.02 19.09
C ARG A 301 6.81 27.50 19.05
N SER A 302 6.40 27.01 17.88
CA SER A 302 6.89 25.86 17.10
C SER A 302 7.74 24.79 17.82
N ALA A 303 7.16 23.59 17.89
CA ALA A 303 7.80 22.32 18.27
C ALA A 303 8.63 21.69 17.13
N ALA A 304 9.52 22.46 16.50
CA ALA A 304 10.35 22.00 15.37
C ALA A 304 11.76 21.52 15.74
N HIS A 305 12.14 21.48 17.03
CA HIS A 305 13.55 21.26 17.43
C HIS A 305 13.95 19.89 17.98
N ARG A 306 13.04 18.90 18.08
CA ARG A 306 13.37 17.57 18.66
C ARG A 306 13.70 16.44 17.68
N LYS A 307 13.59 16.62 16.35
CA LYS A 307 13.88 15.55 15.37
C LYS A 307 15.32 15.49 14.85
N LYS A 308 16.15 16.52 15.04
CA LYS A 308 17.54 16.56 14.51
C LYS A 308 18.58 15.80 15.34
N HIS A 309 18.24 15.32 16.54
CA HIS A 309 19.19 14.61 17.41
C HIS A 309 19.15 13.08 17.35
N LEU A 310 18.17 12.46 16.66
CA LEU A 310 18.05 10.99 16.59
C LEU A 310 18.83 10.36 15.42
N LEU A 311 19.09 11.11 14.34
CA LEU A 311 19.79 10.61 13.15
C LEU A 311 21.32 10.65 13.24
N LYS A 312 21.89 11.21 14.31
CA LYS A 312 23.35 11.29 14.51
C LYS A 312 23.94 10.17 15.38
N ARG A 313 23.11 9.25 15.89
CA ARG A 313 23.54 8.12 16.75
C ARG A 313 23.59 6.75 16.07
N LEU A 314 23.10 6.61 14.83
CA LEU A 314 23.12 5.34 14.09
C LEU A 314 24.30 5.19 13.10
N SER A 315 25.15 6.21 12.95
CA SER A 315 26.32 6.17 12.07
C SER A 315 27.65 5.84 12.76
N LYS A 316 27.63 5.37 14.02
CA LYS A 316 28.86 5.18 14.83
C LYS A 316 29.02 3.82 15.50
N SER A 317 28.36 2.77 15.02
CA SER A 317 28.59 1.39 15.51
C SER A 317 28.67 0.39 14.38
N ARG A 318 29.85 0.31 13.75
CA ARG A 318 30.30 -0.88 13.02
C ARG A 318 31.83 -0.87 12.98
N ALA A 319 32.45 -1.35 14.05
CA ALA A 319 33.86 -1.73 14.05
C ALA A 319 33.97 -3.21 13.60
N PRO A 320 35.01 -3.59 12.84
CA PRO A 320 35.21 -4.95 12.38
C PRO A 320 35.77 -5.83 13.51
N VAL A 321 35.20 -7.02 13.67
CA VAL A 321 35.72 -8.09 14.54
C VAL A 321 36.62 -8.99 13.69
N GLU A 322 37.91 -9.04 14.02
CA GLU A 322 38.86 -9.98 13.43
C GLU A 322 38.59 -11.44 13.87
N PRO A 323 38.83 -12.44 13.01
CA PRO A 323 38.68 -13.84 13.36
C PRO A 323 39.92 -14.38 14.09
N LYS A 324 39.70 -15.06 15.22
CA LYS A 324 40.74 -15.86 15.91
C LYS A 324 40.92 -17.22 15.22
N PRO A 325 42.15 -17.79 15.22
CA PRO A 325 42.48 -19.03 14.54
C PRO A 325 41.97 -20.27 15.28
N SER A 326 41.57 -21.26 14.49
CA SER A 326 41.17 -22.62 14.88
C SER A 326 42.36 -23.44 15.39
N PHE A 327 42.17 -24.08 16.55
CA PHE A 327 43.03 -25.17 17.02
C PHE A 327 42.68 -26.47 16.30
N ALA A 328 43.72 -27.20 15.91
CA ALA A 328 43.66 -28.56 15.41
C ALA A 328 43.52 -29.57 16.56
N VAL A 329 42.69 -30.60 16.33
CA VAL A 329 42.85 -31.96 16.87
C VAL A 329 42.59 -32.91 15.70
#